data_AF-A0A8X6VFT0-F1
#
_entry.id   AF-A0A8X6VFT0-F1
#
_cell.length_a   1.000
_cell.length_b   1.000
_cell.length_c   1.000
_cell.angle_alpha   90.00
_cell.angle_beta   90.00
_cell.angle_gamma   90.00
#
_symmetry.space_group_name_H-M   'P 1'
#
loop_
_entity.id
_entity.type
_entity.pdbx_description
1 polymer ?
#
loop_
_entity_poly.entity_id
_entity_poly.type
_entity_poly.pdbx_seq_one_letter_code
_entity_poly.pdbx_strand_id
1 'polypeptide(L)'
;MANLAYLQNFESIGSAVLYGICSTSMAFANKTIITSYSFDFPFFIMACQMMLCILFLETLRINSIVFIPKYSMKLDFGFILCFIIQVVTGVLLNYSLFLCTAKNSALTTSLVGVLKSILQTVIGFFTFGGVKFNSLNIFGISLNMFGGIMYSYAKYNERLKSNALNNVKPI
;
A
#
# COMPACT_ATOMS: atom_id res chain seq x y z
N MET A 1 27.60 22.98 -1.45
CA MET A 1 26.50 22.30 -2.16
C MET A 1 26.59 20.77 -2.11
N ALA A 2 27.77 20.16 -2.32
CA ALA A 2 27.93 18.68 -2.29
C ALA A 2 27.55 18.00 -0.95
N ASN A 3 27.95 18.56 0.19
CA ASN A 3 27.57 18.03 1.51
C ASN A 3 26.06 18.10 1.77
N LEU A 4 25.37 19.14 1.26
CA LEU A 4 23.93 19.28 1.43
C LEU A 4 23.17 18.27 0.57
N ALA A 5 23.63 18.04 -0.67
CA ALA A 5 23.07 17.00 -1.55
C ALA A 5 23.29 15.59 -0.98
N TYR A 6 24.46 15.33 -0.37
CA TYR A 6 24.75 14.05 0.27
C TYR A 6 23.86 13.79 1.49
N LEU A 7 23.66 14.79 2.34
CA LEU A 7 22.75 14.72 3.48
C LEU A 7 21.30 14.50 3.03
N GLN A 8 20.85 15.22 2.00
CA GLN A 8 19.49 15.08 1.47
C GLN A 8 19.25 13.71 0.81
N ASN A 9 20.26 13.14 0.15
CA ASN A 9 20.21 11.77 -0.35
C ASN A 9 20.12 10.76 0.81
N PHE A 10 20.88 10.97 1.90
CA PHE A 10 20.84 10.09 3.07
C PHE A 10 19.47 10.13 3.77
N GLU A 11 18.86 11.30 3.94
CA GLU A 11 17.51 11.44 4.50
C GLU A 11 16.44 10.81 3.62
N SER A 12 16.56 10.95 2.29
CA SER A 12 15.63 10.35 1.32
C SER A 12 15.73 8.82 1.31
N ILE A 13 16.96 8.28 1.35
CA ILE A 13 17.18 6.83 1.42
C ILE A 13 16.71 6.29 2.78
N GLY A 14 17.02 6.99 3.88
CA GLY A 14 16.60 6.61 5.23
C GLY A 14 15.08 6.54 5.38
N SER A 15 14.36 7.54 4.88
CA SER A 15 12.89 7.55 4.90
C SER A 15 12.28 6.44 4.03
N ALA A 16 12.84 6.16 2.86
CA ALA A 16 12.39 5.06 1.99
C ALA A 16 12.55 3.68 2.66
N VAL A 17 13.69 3.43 3.31
CA VAL A 17 13.96 2.18 4.03
C VAL A 17 13.01 2.03 5.22
N LEU A 18 12.86 3.08 6.03
CA LEU A 18 11.94 3.07 7.18
C LEU A 18 10.49 2.83 6.75
N TYR A 19 10.03 3.48 5.68
CA TYR A 19 8.72 3.24 5.10
C TYR A 19 8.55 1.78 4.66
N GLY A 20 9.55 1.21 3.99
CA GLY A 20 9.53 -0.19 3.56
C GLY A 20 9.41 -1.17 4.73
N ILE A 21 10.20 -0.99 5.79
CA ILE A 21 10.16 -1.85 6.98
C ILE A 21 8.82 -1.72 7.71
N CYS A 22 8.34 -0.49 7.91
CA CYS A 22 7.07 -0.25 8.59
C CYS A 22 5.89 -0.81 7.80
N SER A 23 5.84 -0.57 6.49
CA SER A 23 4.77 -1.04 5.60
C SER A 23 4.72 -2.57 5.51
N THR A 24 5.86 -3.24 5.41
CA THR A 24 5.91 -4.70 5.37
C THR A 24 5.46 -5.33 6.69
N SER A 25 5.86 -4.75 7.83
CA SER A 25 5.39 -5.16 9.16
C SER A 25 3.88 -5.01 9.30
N MET A 26 3.33 -3.87 8.88
CA MET A 26 1.89 -3.59 8.89
C MET A 26 1.09 -4.63 8.09
N ALA A 27 1.54 -4.99 6.88
CA ALA A 27 0.86 -5.98 6.03
C ALA A 27 0.81 -7.37 6.70
N PHE A 28 1.88 -7.76 7.37
CA PHE A 28 1.92 -9.03 8.11
C PHE A 28 1.04 -9.00 9.36
N ALA A 29 1.14 -7.95 10.17
CA ALA A 29 0.32 -7.77 11.37
C ALA A 29 -1.18 -7.80 11.05
N ASN A 30 -1.62 -7.06 10.02
CA ASN A 30 -3.01 -7.06 9.56
C ASN A 30 -3.48 -8.46 9.17
N LYS A 31 -2.62 -9.24 8.51
CA LYS A 31 -2.96 -10.60 8.14
C LYS A 31 -3.04 -11.54 9.34
N THR A 32 -2.11 -11.44 10.28
CA THR A 32 -2.11 -12.23 11.53
C THR A 32 -3.36 -11.95 12.36
N ILE A 33 -3.78 -10.70 12.46
CA ILE A 33 -5.00 -10.34 13.20
C ILE A 33 -6.25 -10.98 12.55
N ILE A 34 -6.37 -10.92 11.22
CA ILE A 34 -7.51 -11.51 10.50
C ILE A 34 -7.49 -13.04 10.60
N THR A 35 -6.33 -13.68 10.47
CA THR A 35 -6.24 -15.15 10.34
C THR A 35 -6.14 -15.88 11.69
N SER A 36 -5.40 -15.32 12.65
CA SER A 36 -5.15 -15.97 13.95
C SER A 36 -6.17 -15.59 15.01
N TYR A 37 -6.76 -14.39 14.93
CA TYR A 37 -7.75 -13.91 15.91
C TYR A 37 -9.18 -13.90 15.36
N SER A 38 -9.40 -14.31 14.10
CA SER A 38 -10.70 -14.32 13.41
C SER A 38 -11.50 -13.02 13.59
N PHE A 39 -10.79 -11.88 13.63
CA PHE A 39 -11.42 -10.58 13.85
C PHE A 39 -11.89 -10.02 12.51
N ASP A 40 -13.16 -10.27 12.17
CA ASP A 40 -13.76 -9.95 10.88
C ASP A 40 -14.11 -8.45 10.68
N PHE A 41 -13.56 -7.55 11.51
CA PHE A 41 -13.82 -6.10 11.43
C PHE A 41 -12.56 -5.30 11.04
N PRO A 42 -12.07 -5.41 9.78
CA PRO A 42 -10.89 -4.69 9.28
C PRO A 42 -11.04 -3.17 9.38
N PHE A 43 -12.25 -2.64 9.16
CA PHE A 43 -12.54 -1.21 9.22
C PHE A 43 -12.30 -0.65 10.61
N PHE A 44 -12.59 -1.43 11.65
CA PHE A 44 -12.33 -1.04 13.03
C PHE A 44 -10.83 -0.97 13.30
N ILE A 45 -10.06 -1.97 12.86
CA ILE A 45 -8.58 -1.95 12.94
C ILE A 45 -8.02 -0.71 12.21
N MET A 46 -8.53 -0.43 11.01
CA MET A 46 -8.10 0.71 10.22
C MET A 46 -8.49 2.07 10.83
N ALA A 47 -9.63 2.14 11.50
CA ALA A 47 -10.02 3.32 12.26
C ALA A 47 -9.10 3.51 13.47
N CYS A 48 -8.81 2.45 14.22
CA CYS A 48 -7.91 2.48 15.37
C CYS A 48 -6.49 2.91 14.98
N GLN A 49 -5.89 2.33 13.92
CA GLN A 49 -4.55 2.73 13.48
C GLN A 49 -4.49 4.20 13.04
N MET A 50 -5.53 4.70 12.36
CA MET A 50 -5.59 6.10 11.93
C MET A 50 -5.76 7.04 13.13
N MET A 51 -6.58 6.66 14.10
CA MET A 51 -6.76 7.42 15.34
C MET A 51 -5.45 7.52 16.13
N LEU A 52 -4.74 6.39 16.29
CA LEU A 52 -3.43 6.38 16.96
C LEU A 52 -2.40 7.24 16.22
N CYS A 53 -2.40 7.19 14.89
CA CYS A 53 -1.53 8.06 14.07
C CYS A 53 -1.85 9.55 14.30
N ILE A 54 -3.12 9.93 14.32
CA ILE A 54 -3.55 11.31 14.59
C ILE A 54 -3.10 11.75 15.98
N LEU A 55 -3.37 10.95 17.02
CA LEU A 55 -2.97 11.25 18.40
C LEU A 55 -1.45 11.39 18.52
N PHE A 56 -0.69 10.51 17.86
CA PHE A 56 0.77 10.58 17.83
C PHE A 56 1.27 11.87 17.16
N LEU A 57 0.72 12.23 16.00
CA LEU A 57 1.08 13.47 15.29
C LEU A 57 0.69 14.73 16.08
N GLU A 58 -0.46 14.76 16.73
CA GLU A 58 -0.87 15.86 17.60
C GLU A 58 0.05 15.97 18.82
N THR A 59 0.44 14.84 19.42
CA THR A 59 1.43 14.81 20.52
C THR A 59 2.77 15.40 20.07
N LEU A 60 3.27 15.01 18.90
CA LEU A 60 4.51 15.55 18.33
C LEU A 60 4.41 17.05 18.01
N ARG A 61 3.24 17.51 17.53
CA ARG A 61 2.98 18.93 17.27
C ARG A 61 3.00 19.74 18.56
N ILE A 62 2.34 19.27 19.62
CA ILE A 62 2.30 19.97 20.92
C ILE A 62 3.71 20.08 21.52
N ASN A 63 4.52 19.03 21.38
CA ASN A 63 5.93 19.06 21.80
C ASN A 63 6.84 19.88 20.86
N SER A 64 6.29 20.54 19.84
CA SER A 64 7.02 21.37 18.85
C SER A 64 8.14 20.63 18.10
N ILE A 65 8.08 19.29 18.04
CA ILE A 65 9.05 18.46 17.31
C ILE A 65 8.80 18.55 15.79
N VAL A 66 7.54 18.74 15.39
CA VAL A 66 7.14 18.79 13.98
C VAL A 66 6.28 20.02 13.70
N PHE A 67 6.68 20.82 12.71
CA PHE A 67 5.89 21.92 12.18
C PHE A 67 4.83 21.38 11.21
N ILE A 68 3.62 21.14 11.71
CA ILE A 68 2.48 20.76 10.88
C ILE A 68 1.52 21.95 10.82
N PRO A 69 1.17 22.48 9.64
CA PRO A 69 0.24 23.59 9.53
C PRO A 69 -1.10 23.21 10.18
N LYS A 70 -1.69 24.15 10.92
CA LYS A 70 -2.97 23.94 11.60
C LYS A 70 -4.05 23.64 10.57
N TYR A 71 -4.90 22.66 10.86
CA TYR A 71 -6.03 22.31 10.00
C TYR A 71 -6.92 23.54 9.80
N SER A 72 -6.94 24.08 8.57
CA SER A 72 -7.76 25.22 8.21
C SER A 72 -9.06 24.70 7.63
N MET A 73 -10.17 24.89 8.34
CA MET A 73 -11.53 24.56 7.89
C MET A 73 -12.06 25.56 6.84
N LYS A 74 -11.20 26.06 5.96
CA LYS A 74 -11.63 26.83 4.80
C LYS A 74 -12.14 25.84 3.76
N LEU A 75 -13.43 25.56 3.85
CA LEU A 75 -14.17 24.66 2.97
C LEU A 75 -14.35 25.33 1.61
N ASP A 76 -13.41 25.09 0.71
CA ASP A 76 -13.62 25.36 -0.71
C ASP A 76 -14.50 24.27 -1.34
N PHE A 77 -15.35 24.63 -2.30
CA PHE A 77 -16.27 23.67 -2.93
C PHE A 77 -15.50 22.55 -3.65
N GLY A 78 -14.37 22.88 -4.28
CA GLY A 78 -13.48 21.88 -4.87
C GLY A 78 -12.90 20.91 -3.84
N PHE A 79 -12.55 21.40 -2.65
CA PHE A 79 -12.05 20.57 -1.56
C PHE A 79 -13.13 19.59 -1.07
N ILE A 80 -14.37 20.04 -0.88
CA ILE A 80 -15.49 19.18 -0.44
C ILE A 80 -15.71 18.04 -1.45
N LEU A 81 -15.75 18.35 -2.75
CA LEU A 81 -15.95 17.33 -3.78
C LEU A 81 -14.83 16.29 -3.77
N CYS A 82 -13.57 16.73 -3.76
CA CYS A 82 -12.42 15.83 -3.67
C CYS A 82 -12.44 15.00 -2.38
N PHE A 83 -12.86 15.59 -1.26
CA PHE A 83 -12.96 14.92 0.02
C PHE A 83 -14.02 13.82 0.00
N ILE A 84 -15.23 14.08 -0.53
CA ILE A 84 -16.28 13.06 -0.65
C ILE A 84 -15.82 11.91 -1.54
N ILE A 85 -15.21 12.21 -2.70
CA ILE A 85 -14.67 11.19 -3.61
C ILE A 85 -13.62 10.34 -2.90
N GLN A 86 -12.72 10.94 -2.12
CA GLN A 86 -11.70 10.23 -1.36
C GLN A 86 -12.30 9.33 -0.27
N VAL A 87 -13.33 9.79 0.45
CA VAL A 87 -14.00 8.97 1.48
C VAL A 87 -14.67 7.75 0.83
N VAL A 88 -15.44 7.95 -0.25
CA VAL A 88 -16.13 6.85 -0.94
C VAL A 88 -15.15 5.83 -1.50
N THR A 89 -14.13 6.29 -2.23
CA THR A 89 -13.11 5.41 -2.80
C THR A 89 -12.27 4.72 -1.72
N GLY A 90 -11.98 5.40 -0.60
CA GLY A 90 -11.29 4.83 0.56
C GLY A 90 -12.06 3.67 1.19
N VAL A 91 -13.37 3.82 1.40
CA VAL A 91 -14.22 2.73 1.92
C VAL A 91 -14.25 1.53 0.98
N LEU A 92 -14.41 1.76 -0.33
CA LEU A 92 -14.42 0.69 -1.34
C LEU A 92 -13.08 -0.06 -1.42
N LEU A 93 -11.96 0.66 -1.36
CA LEU A 93 -10.62 0.06 -1.36
C LEU A 93 -10.39 -0.80 -0.12
N ASN A 94 -10.79 -0.30 1.05
CA ASN A 94 -10.67 -0.99 2.33
C ASN A 94 -11.54 -2.26 2.39
N TYR A 95 -12.76 -2.21 1.85
CA TYR A 95 -13.61 -3.40 1.68
C TYR A 95 -12.95 -4.44 0.77
N SER A 96 -12.48 -4.01 -0.39
CA SER A 96 -11.86 -4.89 -1.39
C SER A 96 -10.58 -5.54 -0.85
N LEU A 97 -9.78 -4.80 -0.08
CA LEU A 97 -8.57 -5.31 0.57
C LEU A 97 -8.90 -6.39 1.61
N PHE A 98 -9.96 -6.21 2.39
CA PHE A 98 -10.41 -7.23 3.33
C PHE A 98 -10.84 -8.51 2.62
N LEU A 99 -11.70 -8.41 1.61
CA LEU A 99 -12.12 -9.58 0.83
C LEU A 99 -10.92 -10.29 0.19
N CYS A 100 -9.97 -9.52 -0.34
CA CYS A 100 -8.74 -10.05 -0.90
C CYS A 100 -7.91 -10.81 0.15
N THR A 101 -7.77 -10.26 1.36
CA THR A 101 -7.00 -10.87 2.46
C THR A 101 -7.69 -12.09 3.05
N ALA A 102 -9.01 -12.09 3.12
CA ALA A 102 -9.81 -13.19 3.65
C ALA A 102 -9.86 -14.39 2.69
N LYS A 103 -9.87 -14.16 1.37
CA LYS A 103 -10.00 -15.23 0.36
C LYS A 103 -8.68 -15.69 -0.24
N ASN A 104 -7.62 -14.87 -0.22
CA ASN A 104 -6.35 -15.20 -0.85
C ASN A 104 -5.24 -15.49 0.17
N SER A 105 -4.19 -16.17 -0.30
CA SER A 105 -2.96 -16.34 0.49
C SER A 105 -2.22 -15.01 0.65
N ALA A 106 -1.30 -14.94 1.62
CA ALA A 106 -0.58 -13.70 1.97
C ALA A 106 0.19 -13.17 0.75
N LEU A 107 0.81 -14.13 0.05
CA LEU A 107 1.65 -13.88 -1.10
C LEU A 107 0.86 -13.29 -2.27
N THR A 108 -0.37 -13.76 -2.49
CA THR A 108 -1.25 -13.20 -3.53
C THR A 108 -1.75 -11.81 -3.17
N THR A 109 -2.08 -11.53 -1.91
CA THR A 109 -2.46 -10.18 -1.47
C THR A 109 -1.30 -9.19 -1.63
N SER A 110 -0.08 -9.58 -1.24
CA SER A 110 1.13 -8.77 -1.47
C SER A 110 1.37 -8.51 -2.96
N LEU A 111 1.18 -9.52 -3.81
CA LEU A 111 1.28 -9.36 -5.27
C LEU A 111 0.26 -8.35 -5.82
N VAL A 112 -1.01 -8.45 -5.44
CA VAL A 112 -2.05 -7.52 -5.89
C VAL A 112 -1.74 -6.10 -5.42
N GLY A 113 -1.16 -5.95 -4.23
CA GLY A 113 -0.63 -4.67 -3.74
C GLY A 113 0.46 -4.11 -4.65
N VAL A 114 1.41 -4.94 -5.08
CA VAL A 114 2.47 -4.57 -6.03
C VAL A 114 1.88 -4.15 -7.38
N LEU A 115 0.91 -4.90 -7.92
CA LEU A 115 0.22 -4.55 -9.17
C LEU A 115 -0.51 -3.21 -9.07
N LYS A 116 -1.22 -2.96 -7.96
CA LYS A 116 -1.87 -1.67 -7.67
C LYS A 116 -0.84 -0.53 -7.70
N SER A 117 0.32 -0.71 -7.07
CA SER A 117 1.38 0.29 -7.05
C SER A 117 1.94 0.58 -8.44
N ILE A 118 2.17 -0.43 -9.28
CA ILE A 118 2.61 -0.22 -10.67
C ILE A 118 1.59 0.62 -11.45
N LEU A 119 0.30 0.28 -11.37
CA LEU A 119 -0.77 1.03 -12.05
C LEU A 119 -0.84 2.48 -11.56
N GLN A 120 -0.77 2.68 -10.23
CA GLN A 120 -0.74 4.01 -9.64
C GLN A 120 0.46 4.82 -10.13
N THR A 121 1.64 4.21 -10.23
CA THR A 121 2.84 4.85 -10.77
C THR A 121 2.61 5.27 -12.22
N VAL A 122 2.16 4.37 -13.10
CA VAL A 122 1.91 4.68 -14.51
C VAL A 122 0.90 5.83 -14.67
N ILE A 123 -0.23 5.78 -13.96
CA ILE A 123 -1.23 6.86 -13.98
C ILE A 123 -0.63 8.17 -13.47
N GLY A 124 0.14 8.14 -12.38
CA GLY A 124 0.80 9.33 -11.83
C GLY A 124 1.78 9.98 -12.82
N PHE A 125 2.52 9.17 -13.57
CA PHE A 125 3.40 9.66 -14.64
C PHE A 125 2.63 10.41 -15.73
N PHE A 126 1.50 9.88 -16.20
CA PHE A 126 0.67 10.52 -17.23
C PHE A 126 -0.06 11.76 -16.72
N THR A 127 -0.56 11.74 -15.49
CA THR A 127 -1.37 12.84 -14.93
C THR A 127 -0.53 14.03 -14.48
N PHE A 128 0.63 13.81 -13.86
CA PHE A 128 1.41 14.91 -13.26
C PHE A 128 2.60 15.36 -14.10
N GLY A 129 3.00 14.62 -15.14
CA GLY A 129 3.98 15.02 -16.16
C GLY A 129 5.39 15.44 -15.67
N GLY A 130 5.66 15.36 -14.36
CA GLY A 130 6.80 16.04 -13.71
C GLY A 130 8.02 15.16 -13.44
N VAL A 131 8.01 13.88 -13.85
CA VAL A 131 9.11 12.95 -13.55
C VAL A 131 10.00 12.79 -14.78
N LYS A 132 11.27 13.17 -14.65
CA LYS A 132 12.28 12.95 -15.69
C LYS A 132 12.43 11.45 -15.92
N PHE A 133 12.15 10.99 -17.15
CA PHE A 133 12.37 9.60 -17.54
C PHE A 133 13.85 9.25 -17.38
N ASN A 134 14.17 8.46 -16.36
CA ASN A 134 15.48 7.86 -16.16
C ASN A 134 15.38 6.36 -16.49
N SER A 135 16.34 5.84 -17.24
CA SER A 135 16.37 4.42 -17.64
C SER A 135 16.34 3.48 -16.44
N LEU A 136 16.89 3.90 -15.30
CA LEU A 136 16.89 3.13 -14.06
C LEU A 136 15.49 2.95 -13.46
N ASN A 137 14.62 3.96 -13.60
CA ASN A 137 13.23 3.88 -13.12
C ASN A 137 12.39 2.94 -14.00
N ILE A 138 12.56 3.02 -15.32
CA ILE A 138 11.89 2.12 -16.27
C ILE A 138 12.30 0.68 -15.97
N PHE A 139 13.59 0.43 -15.81
CA PHE A 139 14.12 -0.89 -15.48
C PHE A 139 13.55 -1.44 -14.16
N GLY A 140 13.46 -0.61 -13.11
CA GLY A 140 12.88 -0.99 -11.82
C GLY A 140 11.40 -1.39 -11.93
N ILE A 141 10.59 -0.60 -12.65
CA ILE A 141 9.17 -0.91 -12.88
C ILE A 141 9.02 -2.19 -13.71
N SER A 142 9.84 -2.38 -14.76
CA SER A 142 9.82 -3.58 -15.59
C SER A 142 10.17 -4.85 -14.82
N LEU A 143 11.19 -4.80 -13.96
CA LEU A 143 11.54 -5.93 -13.09
C LEU A 143 10.41 -6.28 -12.11
N ASN A 144 9.78 -5.26 -11.53
CA ASN A 144 8.66 -5.42 -10.61
C ASN A 144 7.45 -6.09 -11.30
N MET A 145 7.15 -5.67 -12.54
CA MET A 145 6.11 -6.27 -13.38
C MET A 145 6.43 -7.72 -13.75
N PHE A 146 7.68 -8.00 -14.17
CA PHE A 146 8.10 -9.33 -14.58
C PHE A 146 7.99 -10.36 -13.44
N GLY A 147 8.44 -9.99 -12.23
CA GLY A 147 8.29 -10.83 -11.05
C GLY A 147 6.83 -11.14 -10.74
N GLY A 148 5.94 -10.17 -10.93
CA GLY A 148 4.51 -10.36 -10.72
C GLY A 148 3.85 -11.31 -11.72
N ILE A 149 4.24 -11.25 -12.99
CA ILE A 149 3.77 -12.16 -14.04
C ILE A 149 4.26 -13.59 -13.78
N MET A 150 5.55 -13.76 -13.47
CA MET A 150 6.15 -15.07 -13.20
C MET A 150 5.49 -15.78 -12.01
N TYR A 151 5.24 -15.05 -10.91
CA TYR A 151 4.54 -15.61 -9.76
C TYR A 151 3.08 -15.97 -10.08
N SER A 152 2.37 -15.11 -10.82
CA SER A 152 0.99 -15.39 -11.24
C SER A 152 0.90 -16.67 -12.07
N TYR A 153 1.85 -16.86 -13.00
CA TYR A 153 1.95 -18.06 -13.82
C TYR A 153 2.25 -19.32 -12.98
N ALA A 154 3.21 -19.24 -12.06
CA ALA A 154 3.51 -20.34 -11.14
C ALA A 154 2.29 -20.76 -10.31
N LYS A 155 1.55 -19.78 -9.76
CA LYS A 155 0.36 -20.04 -8.95
C LYS A 155 -0.79 -20.63 -9.76
N TYR A 156 -0.94 -20.18 -11.01
CA TYR A 156 -1.93 -20.73 -11.94
C TYR A 156 -1.67 -22.22 -12.20
N ASN A 157 -0.41 -22.58 -12.44
CA ASN A 157 -0.01 -23.98 -12.65
C ASN A 157 -0.21 -24.86 -11.41
N GLU A 158 0.03 -24.35 -10.21
CA GLU A 158 -0.29 -25.08 -8.96
C GLU A 158 -1.78 -25.40 -8.86
N ARG A 159 -2.66 -24.43 -9.20
CA ARG A 159 -4.11 -24.65 -9.19
C ARG A 159 -4.55 -25.68 -10.21
N LEU A 160 -3.99 -25.64 -11.42
CA LEU A 160 -4.28 -26.65 -12.46
C LEU A 160 -3.88 -28.05 -12.01
N LYS A 161 -2.68 -28.22 -11.44
CA LYS A 161 -2.23 -29.51 -10.90
C LYS A 161 -3.10 -29.99 -9.74
N SER A 162 -3.49 -29.11 -8.82
CA SER A 162 -4.38 -29.47 -7.70
C SER A 162 -5.77 -29.88 -8.19
N ASN A 163 -6.34 -29.18 -9.17
CA ASN A 163 -7.63 -29.55 -9.76
C ASN A 163 -7.55 -30.88 -10.52
N ALA A 164 -6.48 -31.11 -11.29
CA ALA A 164 -6.28 -32.39 -11.97
C ALA A 164 -6.14 -33.56 -10.99
N LEU A 165 -5.40 -33.39 -9.89
CA LEU A 165 -5.26 -34.41 -8.84
C LEU A 165 -6.60 -34.73 -8.14
N ASN A 166 -7.39 -33.71 -7.83
CA ASN A 166 -8.70 -33.88 -7.19
C ASN A 166 -9.72 -34.58 -8.11
N ASN A 167 -9.59 -34.47 -9.43
CA ASN A 167 -10.44 -35.19 -10.39
C ASN A 167 -10.03 -36.67 -10.60
N VAL A 168 -8.84 -37.08 -10.13
CA VAL A 168 -8.33 -38.47 -10.30
C VAL A 168 -8.56 -39.34 -9.06
N LYS A 169 -8.90 -38.75 -7.90
CA LYS A 169 -9.30 -39.51 -6.70
C LYS A 169 -10.82 -39.71 -6.73
N PRO A 170 -11.37 -40.88 -7.13
CA PRO A 170 -12.74 -41.19 -6.78
C PRO A 170 -12.82 -41.34 -5.26
N ILE A 171 -13.95 -40.87 -4.74
CA ILE A 171 -14.39 -40.90 -3.33
C ILE A 171 -14.31 -42.33 -2.79
#